data_AF-A0A0A2MI47-F1
#
_entry.id   AF-A0A0A2MI47-F1
#
_cell.length_a   1.000
_cell.length_b   1.000
_cell.length_c   1.000
_cell.angle_alpha   90.00
_cell.angle_beta   90.00
_cell.angle_gamma   90.00
#
_symmetry.space_group_name_H-M   'P 1'
#
loop_
_entity.id
_entity.type
_entity.pdbx_description
1 polymer ?
#
loop_
_entity_poly.entity_id
_entity_poly.type
_entity_poly.pdbx_seq_one_letter_code
_entity_poly.pdbx_strand_id
1 'polypeptide(L)'
;MHEAELYNKTKAIVFSILNRDDVLPAYKMLENYRSKLPIQGWYGLKAELDFYTKYKDKYTLDPTFDFGIKCDFSGNIDGDNNCRIDITTNLDYKKLENYDAIQRKDKRKYKIVVMDKNTGEIADIFDLNFPIDSSGEGRIFEVAIFMPSSSGSDGLKYDFYQDIIQLSSSDPEDDSILKETCTDWYIPDFEYMLSNLPEDADSSQEILKRSISSAKVLDKSTSSNIVACGQRFYDIFDPHTGDGEWITKIYWKHPVIENYIDDYIDVDLSVLY
;
A
#
# COMPACT_ATOMS: atom_id res chain seq x y z
N MET A 1 -2.61 -21.14 -26.11
CA MET A 1 -3.25 -21.04 -24.79
C MET A 1 -2.59 -19.86 -24.09
N HIS A 2 -3.37 -18.86 -23.70
CA HIS A 2 -2.87 -17.66 -23.05
C HIS A 2 -2.39 -18.00 -21.63
N GLU A 3 -1.38 -17.30 -21.09
CA GLU A 3 -0.82 -17.62 -19.77
C GLU A 3 -1.87 -17.61 -18.65
N ALA A 4 -2.75 -16.60 -18.66
CA ALA A 4 -3.87 -16.50 -17.73
C ALA A 4 -4.84 -17.69 -17.83
N GLU A 5 -5.10 -18.19 -19.05
CA GLU A 5 -5.99 -19.34 -19.25
C GLU A 5 -5.40 -20.62 -18.67
N LEU A 6 -4.09 -20.82 -18.86
CA LEU A 6 -3.36 -21.94 -18.27
C LEU A 6 -3.33 -21.86 -16.75
N TYR A 7 -3.08 -20.68 -16.18
CA TYR A 7 -3.14 -20.43 -14.74
C TYR A 7 -4.50 -20.83 -14.17
N ASN A 8 -5.57 -20.27 -14.75
CA ASN A 8 -6.95 -20.45 -14.32
C ASN A 8 -7.39 -21.91 -14.39
N LYS A 9 -7.05 -22.60 -15.48
CA LYS A 9 -7.33 -24.03 -15.62
C LYS A 9 -6.57 -24.85 -14.57
N THR A 10 -5.33 -24.49 -14.28
CA THR A 10 -4.53 -25.17 -13.27
C THR A 10 -5.10 -24.94 -11.87
N LYS A 11 -5.49 -23.70 -11.53
CA LYS A 11 -6.18 -23.35 -10.28
C LYS A 11 -7.43 -24.21 -10.08
N ALA A 12 -8.32 -24.27 -11.08
CA ALA A 12 -9.53 -25.07 -11.00
C ALA A 12 -9.26 -26.57 -10.74
N ILE A 13 -8.24 -27.14 -11.40
CA ILE A 13 -7.83 -28.54 -11.19
C ILE A 13 -7.28 -28.75 -9.77
N VAL A 14 -6.38 -27.88 -9.32
CA VAL A 14 -5.75 -27.99 -7.99
C VAL A 14 -6.81 -27.90 -6.88
N PHE A 15 -7.71 -26.91 -6.95
CA PHE A 15 -8.78 -26.76 -5.95
C PHE A 15 -9.83 -27.87 -6.04
N SER A 16 -10.11 -28.40 -7.23
CA SER A 16 -10.98 -29.58 -7.38
C SER A 16 -10.40 -30.81 -6.69
N ILE A 17 -9.10 -31.04 -6.83
CA ILE A 17 -8.39 -32.13 -6.15
C ILE A 17 -8.35 -31.89 -4.65
N LEU A 18 -8.10 -30.66 -4.20
CA LEU A 18 -8.14 -30.31 -2.79
C LEU A 18 -9.48 -30.68 -2.15
N ASN A 19 -10.58 -30.37 -2.83
CA ASN A 19 -11.93 -30.68 -2.31
C ASN A 19 -12.25 -32.18 -2.34
N ARG A 20 -11.69 -32.94 -3.29
CA ARG A 20 -11.99 -34.38 -3.46
C ARG A 20 -11.07 -35.29 -2.65
N ASP A 21 -9.77 -34.99 -2.67
CA ASP A 21 -8.67 -35.87 -2.24
C ASP A 21 -7.82 -35.25 -1.10
N ASP A 22 -8.20 -34.08 -0.60
CA ASP A 22 -7.53 -33.36 0.50
C ASP A 22 -6.17 -32.69 0.14
N VAL A 23 -5.49 -32.14 1.14
CA VAL A 23 -4.33 -31.25 1.03
C VAL A 23 -3.15 -31.87 0.26
N LEU A 24 -2.69 -33.07 0.66
CA LEU A 24 -1.45 -33.64 0.13
C LEU A 24 -1.51 -33.93 -1.39
N PRO A 25 -2.60 -34.51 -1.93
CA PRO A 25 -2.76 -34.67 -3.38
C PRO A 25 -2.82 -33.35 -4.15
N ALA A 26 -3.42 -32.30 -3.58
CA ALA A 26 -3.48 -30.99 -4.22
C ALA A 26 -2.07 -30.39 -4.44
N TYR A 27 -1.21 -30.44 -3.42
CA TYR A 27 0.20 -30.00 -3.56
C TYR A 27 0.98 -30.83 -4.56
N LYS A 28 0.80 -32.17 -4.56
CA LYS A 28 1.42 -33.03 -5.58
C LYS A 28 0.97 -32.65 -6.99
N MET A 29 -0.31 -32.29 -7.16
CA MET A 29 -0.79 -31.82 -8.45
C MET A 29 -0.13 -30.49 -8.83
N LEU A 30 -0.05 -29.52 -7.92
CA LEU A 30 0.59 -28.23 -8.17
C LEU A 30 2.06 -28.39 -8.59
N GLU A 31 2.82 -29.29 -7.97
CA GLU A 31 4.21 -29.59 -8.36
C GLU A 31 4.31 -30.11 -9.81
N ASN A 32 3.35 -30.89 -10.29
CA ASN A 32 3.30 -31.37 -11.69
C ASN A 32 3.13 -30.24 -12.73
N TYR A 33 2.80 -29.03 -12.27
CA TYR A 33 2.68 -27.83 -13.10
C TYR A 33 3.85 -26.84 -12.93
N ARG A 34 4.85 -27.16 -12.10
CA ARG A 34 5.99 -26.26 -11.82
C ARG A 34 6.79 -25.87 -13.07
N SER A 35 6.95 -26.78 -14.02
CA SER A 35 7.63 -26.51 -15.29
C SER A 35 6.69 -26.05 -16.41
N LYS A 36 5.38 -25.95 -16.15
CA LYS A 36 4.35 -25.62 -17.14
C LYS A 36 3.80 -24.21 -16.95
N LEU A 37 3.76 -23.73 -15.71
CA LEU A 37 3.41 -22.35 -15.39
C LEU A 37 4.67 -21.47 -15.43
N PRO A 38 4.54 -20.18 -15.76
CA PRO A 38 5.54 -19.18 -15.38
C PRO A 38 5.82 -19.29 -13.87
N ILE A 39 7.08 -19.10 -13.47
CA ILE A 39 7.49 -19.31 -12.09
C ILE A 39 6.69 -18.44 -11.11
N GLN A 40 6.35 -17.22 -11.51
CA GLN A 40 5.50 -16.30 -10.74
C GLN A 40 4.08 -16.85 -10.56
N GLY A 41 3.49 -17.41 -11.63
CA GLY A 41 2.18 -18.05 -11.55
C GLY A 41 2.19 -19.30 -10.67
N TRP A 42 3.28 -20.08 -10.70
CA TRP A 42 3.40 -21.22 -9.79
C TRP A 42 3.45 -20.77 -8.32
N TYR A 43 4.25 -19.75 -7.99
CA TYR A 43 4.30 -19.19 -6.64
C TYR A 43 2.97 -18.56 -6.20
N GLY A 44 2.28 -17.87 -7.10
CA GLY A 44 0.95 -17.29 -6.85
C GLY A 44 -0.07 -18.37 -6.47
N LEU A 45 -0.18 -19.43 -7.27
CA LEU A 45 -1.11 -20.52 -6.99
C LEU A 45 -0.72 -21.31 -5.73
N LYS A 46 0.58 -21.45 -5.45
CA LYS A 46 1.05 -22.01 -4.17
C LYS A 46 0.59 -21.15 -3.00
N ALA A 47 0.73 -19.84 -3.07
CA ALA A 47 0.30 -18.92 -2.02
C ALA A 47 -1.22 -18.96 -1.78
N GLU A 48 -2.02 -19.03 -2.85
CA GLU A 48 -3.47 -19.23 -2.74
C GLU A 48 -3.81 -20.55 -2.03
N LEU A 49 -3.12 -21.64 -2.37
CA LEU A 49 -3.33 -22.95 -1.75
C LEU A 49 -2.88 -22.96 -0.27
N ASP A 50 -1.72 -22.39 0.04
CA ASP A 50 -1.22 -22.22 1.41
C ASP A 50 -2.22 -21.43 2.25
N PHE A 51 -2.71 -20.29 1.73
CA PHE A 51 -3.68 -19.45 2.41
C PHE A 51 -4.99 -20.20 2.67
N TYR A 52 -5.57 -20.82 1.64
CA TYR A 52 -6.83 -21.53 1.78
C TYR A 52 -6.73 -22.71 2.77
N THR A 53 -5.68 -23.53 2.65
CA THR A 53 -5.53 -24.72 3.50
C THR A 53 -5.38 -24.38 4.99
N LYS A 54 -4.73 -23.26 5.31
CA LYS A 54 -4.53 -22.81 6.70
C LYS A 54 -5.71 -22.01 7.25
N TYR A 55 -6.38 -21.23 6.40
CA TYR A 55 -7.29 -20.18 6.87
C TYR A 55 -8.75 -20.31 6.40
N LYS A 56 -9.11 -21.37 5.63
CA LYS A 56 -10.48 -21.55 5.11
C LYS A 56 -11.57 -21.43 6.16
N ASP A 57 -11.39 -22.07 7.33
CA ASP A 57 -12.42 -22.13 8.35
C ASP A 57 -12.43 -20.84 9.18
N LYS A 58 -11.23 -20.30 9.44
CA LYS A 58 -11.04 -19.05 10.19
C LYS A 58 -11.71 -17.86 9.50
N TYR A 59 -11.51 -17.73 8.18
CA TYR A 59 -12.02 -16.61 7.39
C TYR A 59 -13.20 -16.98 6.50
N THR A 60 -13.81 -18.15 6.72
CA THR A 60 -14.95 -18.66 5.94
C THR A 60 -14.74 -18.50 4.43
N LEU A 61 -13.60 -18.96 3.93
CA LEU A 61 -13.15 -18.70 2.56
C LEU A 61 -13.92 -19.54 1.55
N ASP A 62 -14.38 -18.89 0.48
CA ASP A 62 -14.97 -19.52 -0.69
C ASP A 62 -14.12 -19.18 -1.94
N PRO A 63 -13.54 -20.18 -2.63
CA PRO A 63 -12.74 -19.96 -3.82
C PRO A 63 -13.54 -19.30 -4.94
N THR A 64 -12.98 -18.22 -5.47
CA THR A 64 -13.52 -17.51 -6.63
C THR A 64 -12.86 -18.03 -7.91
N PHE A 65 -13.70 -18.44 -8.85
CA PHE A 65 -13.29 -18.82 -10.22
C PHE A 65 -13.81 -17.84 -11.28
N ASP A 66 -14.49 -16.76 -10.87
CA ASP A 66 -14.85 -15.66 -11.76
C ASP A 66 -13.67 -14.68 -11.87
N PHE A 67 -13.02 -14.69 -13.03
CA PHE A 67 -11.83 -13.88 -13.28
C PHE A 67 -12.15 -12.39 -13.50
N GLY A 68 -13.43 -12.04 -13.72
CA GLY A 68 -13.87 -10.67 -13.91
C GLY A 68 -13.88 -9.84 -12.63
N ILE A 69 -13.83 -10.47 -11.45
CA ILE A 69 -13.99 -9.79 -10.16
C ILE A 69 -12.67 -9.58 -9.39
N LYS A 70 -11.53 -9.93 -10.00
CA LYS A 70 -10.17 -9.62 -9.50
C LYS A 70 -9.95 -10.02 -8.03
N CYS A 71 -10.40 -11.21 -7.64
CA CYS A 71 -10.14 -11.79 -6.34
C CYS A 71 -10.02 -13.30 -6.44
N ASP A 72 -9.31 -13.90 -5.48
CA ASP A 72 -9.11 -15.34 -5.41
C ASP A 72 -10.11 -16.02 -4.50
N PHE A 73 -10.58 -15.31 -3.47
CA PHE A 73 -11.55 -15.80 -2.52
C PHE A 73 -12.57 -14.71 -2.19
N SER A 74 -13.73 -15.16 -1.70
CA SER A 74 -14.58 -14.33 -0.85
C SER A 74 -14.54 -14.88 0.57
N GLY A 75 -14.68 -14.04 1.58
CA GLY A 75 -14.59 -14.46 2.97
C GLY A 75 -14.67 -13.31 3.96
N ASN A 76 -14.46 -13.60 5.23
CA ASN A 76 -14.60 -12.64 6.32
C ASN A 76 -13.29 -12.56 7.13
N ILE A 77 -12.49 -11.52 6.87
CA ILE A 77 -11.23 -11.26 7.58
C ILE A 77 -11.45 -10.43 8.85
N ASP A 78 -12.35 -9.44 8.81
CA ASP A 78 -12.54 -8.46 9.89
C ASP A 78 -13.59 -8.89 10.92
N GLY A 79 -14.20 -10.06 10.76
CA GLY A 79 -15.34 -10.51 11.57
C GLY A 79 -16.69 -9.95 11.07
N ASP A 80 -16.70 -8.80 10.41
CA ASP A 80 -17.90 -8.14 9.90
C ASP A 80 -17.88 -7.97 8.37
N ASN A 81 -18.90 -8.55 7.72
CA ASN A 81 -19.17 -8.54 6.28
C ASN A 81 -18.19 -9.34 5.41
N ASN A 82 -18.75 -10.01 4.40
CA ASN A 82 -17.94 -10.71 3.40
C ASN A 82 -17.22 -9.71 2.49
N CYS A 83 -15.92 -9.91 2.30
CA CYS A 83 -15.04 -9.14 1.44
C CYS A 83 -14.42 -10.03 0.36
N ARG A 84 -13.98 -9.40 -0.71
CA ARG A 84 -13.17 -10.03 -1.75
C ARG A 84 -11.71 -10.02 -1.31
N ILE A 85 -11.06 -11.16 -1.46
CA ILE A 85 -9.70 -11.40 -0.97
C ILE A 85 -8.85 -11.80 -2.17
N ASP A 86 -7.82 -11.01 -2.44
CA ASP A 86 -6.85 -11.25 -3.50
C ASP A 86 -5.51 -11.64 -2.86
N ILE A 87 -4.92 -12.74 -3.29
CA ILE A 87 -3.67 -13.24 -2.72
C ILE A 87 -2.50 -12.79 -3.60
N THR A 88 -1.43 -12.38 -2.95
CA THR A 88 -0.19 -12.08 -3.65
C THR A 88 1.02 -12.47 -2.84
N THR A 89 2.14 -12.73 -3.53
CA THR A 89 3.46 -12.80 -2.90
C THR A 89 4.28 -11.53 -3.12
N ASN A 90 3.76 -10.59 -3.93
CA ASN A 90 4.38 -9.30 -4.18
C ASN A 90 3.30 -8.24 -4.42
N LEU A 91 3.26 -7.23 -3.57
CA LEU A 91 2.27 -6.16 -3.59
C LEU A 91 2.50 -5.16 -4.73
N ASP A 92 3.71 -5.07 -5.28
CA ASP A 92 4.08 -4.13 -6.36
C ASP A 92 3.27 -4.35 -7.65
N TYR A 93 2.79 -5.57 -7.88
CA TYR A 93 1.96 -5.91 -9.04
C TYR A 93 0.48 -5.60 -8.85
N LYS A 94 0.08 -5.14 -7.67
CA LYS A 94 -1.30 -4.80 -7.35
C LYS A 94 -1.42 -3.29 -7.40
N LYS A 95 -2.27 -2.77 -8.29
CA LYS A 95 -2.52 -1.33 -8.46
C LYS A 95 -4.00 -1.06 -8.27
N LEU A 96 -4.35 -0.06 -7.46
CA LEU A 96 -5.73 0.28 -7.08
C LEU A 96 -6.64 0.51 -8.29
N GLU A 97 -6.12 1.12 -9.35
CA GLU A 97 -6.82 1.37 -10.63
C GLU A 97 -7.45 0.09 -11.23
N ASN A 98 -6.84 -1.08 -11.01
CA ASN A 98 -7.35 -2.35 -11.51
C ASN A 98 -8.59 -2.85 -10.77
N TYR A 99 -8.89 -2.28 -9.60
CA TYR A 99 -10.01 -2.66 -8.72
C TYR A 99 -11.12 -1.61 -8.73
N ASP A 100 -10.80 -0.35 -9.04
CA ASP A 100 -11.71 0.80 -8.94
C ASP A 100 -13.07 0.57 -9.61
N ALA A 101 -13.06 0.16 -10.89
CA ALA A 101 -14.30 -0.08 -11.64
C ALA A 101 -15.19 -1.13 -10.95
N ILE A 102 -14.59 -2.15 -10.36
CA ILE A 102 -15.30 -3.27 -9.73
C ILE A 102 -15.80 -2.86 -8.34
N GLN A 103 -14.98 -2.15 -7.56
CA GLN A 103 -15.34 -1.61 -6.25
C GLN A 103 -16.53 -0.64 -6.36
N ARG A 104 -16.51 0.26 -7.36
CA ARG A 104 -17.59 1.23 -7.60
C ARG A 104 -18.91 0.54 -7.99
N LYS A 105 -18.84 -0.52 -8.80
CA LYS A 105 -20.03 -1.25 -9.26
C LYS A 105 -20.71 -2.06 -8.15
N ASP A 106 -19.93 -2.84 -7.41
CA ASP A 106 -20.50 -3.85 -6.50
C ASP A 106 -20.51 -3.42 -5.03
N LYS A 107 -19.82 -2.32 -4.68
CA LYS A 107 -19.66 -1.78 -3.31
C LYS A 107 -19.15 -2.81 -2.29
N ARG A 108 -18.54 -3.90 -2.76
CA ARG A 108 -17.96 -4.93 -1.90
C ARG A 108 -16.55 -4.52 -1.49
N LYS A 109 -16.22 -4.80 -0.23
CA LYS A 109 -14.89 -4.56 0.30
C LYS A 109 -13.85 -5.47 -0.35
N TYR A 110 -12.63 -4.98 -0.50
CA TYR A 110 -11.47 -5.73 -0.97
C TYR A 110 -10.34 -5.71 0.05
N LYS A 111 -9.65 -6.83 0.19
CA LYS A 111 -8.38 -6.95 0.90
C LYS A 111 -7.38 -7.69 0.04
N ILE A 112 -6.12 -7.29 0.14
CA ILE A 112 -5.01 -8.00 -0.48
C ILE A 112 -4.22 -8.68 0.63
N VAL A 113 -4.13 -9.99 0.58
CA VAL A 113 -3.30 -10.76 1.53
C VAL A 113 -1.95 -10.99 0.89
N VAL A 114 -0.90 -10.50 1.55
CA VAL A 114 0.48 -10.70 1.14
C VAL A 114 1.00 -11.94 1.86
N MET A 115 1.31 -12.97 1.10
CA MET A 115 1.86 -14.23 1.59
C MET A 115 3.38 -14.23 1.43
N ASP A 116 4.10 -14.63 2.48
CA ASP A 116 5.53 -14.88 2.37
C ASP A 116 5.77 -16.14 1.53
N LYS A 117 6.47 -15.99 0.40
CA LYS A 117 6.69 -17.06 -0.57
C LYS A 117 7.48 -18.27 -0.03
N ASN A 118 8.25 -18.09 1.05
CA ASN A 118 9.13 -19.11 1.60
C ASN A 118 8.44 -19.90 2.72
N THR A 119 7.72 -19.20 3.59
CA THR A 119 7.06 -19.78 4.78
C THR A 119 5.61 -20.17 4.52
N GLY A 120 4.96 -19.55 3.52
CA GLY A 120 3.52 -19.70 3.27
C GLY A 120 2.66 -19.11 4.38
N GLU A 121 3.20 -18.19 5.19
CA GLU A 121 2.45 -17.44 6.20
C GLU A 121 1.99 -16.08 5.67
N ILE A 122 0.98 -15.50 6.31
CA ILE A 122 0.55 -14.14 6.03
C ILE A 122 1.66 -13.19 6.50
N ALA A 123 2.26 -12.47 5.55
CA ALA A 123 3.20 -11.40 5.83
C ALA A 123 2.47 -10.09 6.16
N ASP A 124 1.38 -9.81 5.45
CA ASP A 124 0.59 -8.58 5.61
C ASP A 124 -0.84 -8.75 5.07
N ILE A 125 -1.76 -7.90 5.52
CA ILE A 125 -3.11 -7.76 4.97
C ILE A 125 -3.36 -6.28 4.67
N PHE A 126 -3.36 -5.94 3.39
CA PHE A 126 -3.58 -4.58 2.94
C PHE A 126 -5.07 -4.31 2.67
N ASP A 127 -5.61 -3.26 3.28
CA ASP A 127 -6.99 -2.83 3.06
C ASP A 127 -7.08 -1.89 1.85
N LEU A 128 -7.86 -2.29 0.85
CA LEU A 128 -8.01 -1.56 -0.40
C LEU A 128 -9.25 -0.65 -0.43
N ASN A 129 -9.93 -0.46 0.71
CA ASN A 129 -11.23 0.21 0.78
C ASN A 129 -11.10 1.71 1.09
N PHE A 130 -10.29 2.40 0.29
CA PHE A 130 -10.15 3.85 0.38
C PHE A 130 -11.50 4.54 0.10
N PRO A 131 -11.92 5.51 0.93
CA PRO A 131 -13.13 6.29 0.68
C PRO A 131 -13.08 6.95 -0.70
N ILE A 132 -14.24 7.11 -1.31
CA ILE A 132 -14.40 7.94 -2.51
C ILE A 132 -14.45 9.39 -2.03
N ASP A 133 -13.79 10.29 -2.76
CA ASP A 133 -13.80 11.72 -2.49
C ASP A 133 -15.15 12.40 -2.80
N SER A 134 -15.20 13.71 -2.56
CA SER A 134 -16.32 14.62 -2.85
C SER A 134 -16.70 14.64 -4.33
N SER A 135 -15.71 14.58 -5.23
CA SER A 135 -15.90 14.59 -6.69
C SER A 135 -16.62 13.33 -7.18
N GLY A 136 -16.45 12.22 -6.45
CA GLY A 136 -17.00 10.93 -6.84
C GLY A 136 -16.10 10.17 -7.81
N GLU A 137 -14.99 10.76 -8.26
CA GLU A 137 -14.08 10.16 -9.26
C GLU A 137 -12.75 9.70 -8.65
N GLY A 138 -12.28 10.35 -7.59
CA GLY A 138 -11.04 9.97 -6.91
C GLY A 138 -11.26 9.23 -5.60
N ARG A 139 -10.24 9.29 -4.75
CA ARG A 139 -10.10 8.56 -3.49
C ARG A 139 -9.50 9.46 -2.42
N ILE A 140 -9.78 9.14 -1.16
CA ILE A 140 -9.17 9.80 -0.02
C ILE A 140 -8.05 8.92 0.54
N PHE A 141 -6.85 9.49 0.64
CA PHE A 141 -5.67 8.83 1.19
C PHE A 141 -5.18 9.54 2.44
N GLU A 142 -4.65 8.78 3.40
CA GLU A 142 -4.00 9.37 4.56
C GLU A 142 -2.50 9.47 4.29
N VAL A 143 -1.97 10.69 4.37
CA VAL A 143 -0.59 11.02 4.03
C VAL A 143 0.07 11.68 5.25
N ALA A 144 1.24 11.17 5.65
CA ALA A 144 2.04 11.79 6.68
C ALA A 144 2.89 12.92 6.10
N ILE A 145 2.76 14.12 6.64
CA ILE A 145 3.52 15.30 6.23
C ILE A 145 4.46 15.66 7.37
N PHE A 146 5.76 15.51 7.10
CA PHE A 146 6.78 15.82 8.07
C PHE A 146 7.17 17.29 7.99
N MET A 147 7.28 17.93 9.16
CA MET A 147 7.65 19.33 9.23
C MET A 147 9.18 19.52 9.10
N PRO A 148 9.63 20.54 8.36
CA PRO A 148 11.03 20.90 8.30
C PRO A 148 11.47 21.45 9.64
N SER A 149 12.70 21.13 10.01
CA SER A 149 13.23 21.55 11.29
C SER A 149 13.69 23.01 11.29
N SER A 150 13.38 23.73 12.36
CA SER A 150 14.15 24.92 12.71
C SER A 150 15.50 24.47 13.30
N SER A 151 16.61 25.13 12.96
CA SER A 151 17.94 24.73 13.44
C SER A 151 18.00 24.75 14.97
N GLY A 152 18.08 23.55 15.57
CA GLY A 152 18.27 23.39 17.01
C GLY A 152 19.68 23.81 17.46
N SER A 153 19.80 24.23 18.71
CA SER A 153 21.09 24.59 19.33
C SER A 153 22.00 23.39 19.64
N ASP A 154 21.49 22.17 19.47
CA ASP A 154 22.15 20.89 19.72
C ASP A 154 22.81 20.28 18.47
N GLY A 155 22.69 20.95 17.32
CA GLY A 155 23.22 20.46 16.04
C GLY A 155 22.37 19.38 15.39
N LEU A 156 21.19 19.06 15.94
CA LEU A 156 20.21 18.19 15.33
C LEU A 156 19.12 19.01 14.63
N LYS A 157 18.53 18.41 13.60
CA LYS A 157 17.48 19.01 12.78
C LYS A 157 16.30 18.06 12.71
N TYR A 158 15.29 18.36 13.50
CA TYR A 158 14.05 17.60 13.64
C TYR A 158 12.89 18.51 14.02
N ASP A 159 11.67 18.03 13.80
CA ASP A 159 10.45 18.63 14.33
C ASP A 159 9.70 17.58 15.16
N PHE A 160 8.98 18.02 16.19
CA PHE A 160 8.09 17.16 16.97
C PHE A 160 6.68 17.10 16.37
N TYR A 161 6.30 18.14 15.62
CA TYR A 161 5.00 18.29 15.00
C TYR A 161 5.00 17.62 13.62
N GLN A 162 4.12 16.64 13.44
CA GLN A 162 3.94 15.91 12.20
C GLN A 162 2.45 15.86 11.90
N ASP A 163 2.05 16.21 10.69
CA ASP A 163 0.64 16.22 10.32
C ASP A 163 0.28 14.95 9.58
N ILE A 164 -0.91 14.42 9.86
CA ILE A 164 -1.57 13.43 9.01
C ILE A 164 -2.69 14.18 8.30
N ILE A 165 -2.61 14.23 6.98
CA ILE A 165 -3.64 14.84 6.14
C ILE A 165 -4.43 13.76 5.43
N GLN A 166 -5.72 14.01 5.25
CA GLN A 166 -6.55 13.33 4.28
C GLN A 166 -6.43 14.08 2.95
N LEU A 167 -5.88 13.41 1.95
CA LEU A 167 -5.62 13.96 0.62
C LEU A 167 -6.64 13.38 -0.36
N SER A 168 -7.40 14.25 -1.04
CA SER A 168 -8.21 13.87 -2.19
C SER A 168 -7.31 13.62 -3.40
N SER A 169 -7.54 12.53 -4.13
CA SER A 169 -6.76 12.22 -5.33
C SER A 169 -7.25 12.92 -6.58
N SER A 170 -8.48 13.47 -6.58
CA SER A 170 -8.97 14.25 -7.72
C SER A 170 -8.55 15.71 -7.65
N ASP A 171 -8.46 16.24 -6.43
CA ASP A 171 -8.13 17.64 -6.16
C ASP A 171 -7.32 17.75 -4.85
N PRO A 172 -6.01 17.42 -4.90
CA PRO A 172 -5.16 17.40 -3.70
C PRO A 172 -4.99 18.78 -3.04
N GLU A 173 -5.10 19.86 -3.81
CA GLU A 173 -4.85 21.24 -3.36
C GLU A 173 -6.04 21.76 -2.54
N ASP A 174 -7.25 21.66 -3.10
CA ASP A 174 -8.46 22.27 -2.51
C ASP A 174 -9.22 21.33 -1.54
N ASP A 175 -9.10 20.01 -1.71
CA ASP A 175 -9.87 19.01 -0.94
C ASP A 175 -9.00 18.20 0.05
N SER A 176 -7.94 18.83 0.55
CA SER A 176 -7.13 18.28 1.64
C SER A 176 -7.66 18.70 3.02
N ILE A 177 -7.62 17.79 3.99
CA ILE A 177 -8.11 18.04 5.36
C ILE A 177 -7.08 17.55 6.37
N LEU A 178 -6.74 18.39 7.36
CA LEU A 178 -5.94 17.95 8.50
C LEU A 178 -6.74 16.96 9.34
N LYS A 179 -6.23 15.74 9.47
CA LYS A 179 -6.83 14.69 10.31
C LYS A 179 -6.32 14.78 11.73
N GLU A 180 -5.00 14.86 11.89
CA GLU A 180 -4.34 14.79 13.19
C GLU A 180 -2.95 15.42 13.15
N THR A 181 -2.60 16.18 14.19
CA THR A 181 -1.23 16.63 14.43
C THR A 181 -0.61 15.80 15.54
N CYS A 182 0.46 15.09 15.21
CA CYS A 182 1.25 14.27 16.12
C CYS A 182 2.38 15.11 16.72
N THR A 183 2.57 15.10 18.03
CA THR A 183 3.57 15.94 18.71
C THR A 183 4.66 15.17 19.46
N ASP A 184 4.56 13.85 19.53
CA ASP A 184 5.37 13.02 20.43
C ASP A 184 6.49 12.25 19.70
N TRP A 185 6.68 12.55 18.41
CA TRP A 185 7.57 11.78 17.55
C TRP A 185 8.73 12.61 17.03
N TYR A 186 9.94 12.13 17.32
CA TYR A 186 11.17 12.64 16.75
C TYR A 186 11.35 12.06 15.35
N ILE A 187 11.06 12.86 14.32
CA ILE A 187 11.33 12.49 12.94
C ILE A 187 12.40 13.45 12.40
N PRO A 188 13.60 12.95 12.05
CA PRO A 188 14.64 13.80 11.50
C PRO A 188 14.21 14.41 10.18
N ASP A 189 14.68 15.62 9.95
CA ASP A 189 14.51 16.33 8.70
C ASP A 189 15.17 15.54 7.54
N PHE A 190 14.39 15.21 6.51
CA PHE A 190 14.82 14.34 5.43
C PHE A 190 15.88 15.02 4.55
N GLU A 191 15.68 16.27 4.18
CA GLU A 191 16.66 17.04 3.40
C GLU A 191 17.97 17.24 4.19
N TYR A 192 17.88 17.50 5.50
CA TYR A 192 19.08 17.54 6.34
C TYR A 192 19.80 16.19 6.38
N MET A 193 19.08 15.09 6.56
CA MET A 193 19.70 13.76 6.55
C MET A 193 20.40 13.47 5.24
N LEU A 194 19.75 13.75 4.11
CA LEU A 194 20.32 13.57 2.78
C LEU A 194 21.63 14.34 2.62
N SER A 195 21.69 15.58 3.12
CA SER A 195 22.90 16.41 3.06
C SER A 195 24.08 15.89 3.91
N ASN A 196 23.81 15.01 4.88
CA ASN A 196 24.82 14.44 5.79
C ASN A 196 25.17 12.98 5.46
N LEU A 197 24.61 12.40 4.39
CA LEU A 197 24.98 11.06 3.97
C LEU A 197 26.42 11.06 3.43
N PRO A 198 27.17 9.96 3.62
CA PRO A 198 28.44 9.74 2.92
C PRO A 198 28.28 9.84 1.40
N GLU A 199 29.29 10.34 0.69
CA GLU A 199 29.24 10.52 -0.77
C GLU A 199 29.00 9.20 -1.54
N ASP A 200 29.33 8.05 -0.95
CA ASP A 200 29.15 6.71 -1.52
C ASP A 200 27.80 6.05 -1.15
N ALA A 201 26.98 6.71 -0.33
CA ALA A 201 25.68 6.19 0.06
C ALA A 201 24.64 6.37 -1.06
N ASP A 202 23.78 5.36 -1.24
CA ASP A 202 22.60 5.47 -2.09
C ASP A 202 21.53 6.30 -1.36
N SER A 203 21.53 7.60 -1.63
CA SER A 203 20.62 8.57 -1.02
C SER A 203 19.15 8.18 -1.22
N SER A 204 18.80 7.63 -2.38
CA SER A 204 17.43 7.26 -2.74
C SER A 204 16.95 6.05 -1.95
N GLN A 205 17.82 5.05 -1.71
CA GLN A 205 17.47 3.90 -0.88
C GLN A 205 17.38 4.27 0.61
N GLU A 206 18.30 5.08 1.11
CA GLU A 206 18.31 5.48 2.52
C GLU A 206 17.09 6.35 2.85
N ILE A 207 16.72 7.28 1.97
CA ILE A 207 15.52 8.09 2.20
C ILE A 207 14.26 7.24 2.16
N LEU A 208 14.09 6.39 1.15
CA LEU A 208 12.93 5.51 1.02
C LEU A 208 12.75 4.63 2.26
N LYS A 209 13.83 4.00 2.73
CA LYS A 209 13.83 3.15 3.93
C LYS A 209 13.38 3.93 5.17
N ARG A 210 13.88 5.16 5.35
CA ARG A 210 13.51 6.01 6.49
C ARG A 210 12.08 6.51 6.39
N SER A 211 11.66 6.97 5.22
CA SER A 211 10.29 7.39 4.93
C SER A 211 9.27 6.29 5.25
N ILE A 212 9.52 5.06 4.78
CA ILE A 212 8.67 3.89 5.12
C ILE A 212 8.66 3.64 6.64
N SER A 213 9.83 3.69 7.29
CA SER A 213 9.94 3.44 8.72
C SER A 213 9.17 4.49 9.53
N SER A 214 9.31 5.77 9.19
CA SER A 214 8.63 6.90 9.84
C SER A 214 7.11 6.81 9.65
N ALA A 215 6.66 6.55 8.43
CA ALA A 215 5.24 6.37 8.14
C ALA A 215 4.64 5.21 8.96
N LYS A 216 5.32 4.05 9.01
CA LYS A 216 4.86 2.89 9.80
C LYS A 216 4.81 3.14 11.31
N VAL A 217 5.66 4.02 11.84
CA VAL A 217 5.61 4.41 13.25
C VAL A 217 4.37 5.25 13.51
N LEU A 218 4.13 6.28 12.70
CA LEU A 218 2.94 7.13 12.83
C LEU A 218 1.65 6.31 12.66
N ASP A 219 1.58 5.50 11.61
CA ASP A 219 0.45 4.63 11.27
C ASP A 219 -0.02 3.80 12.48
N LYS A 220 0.94 3.12 13.15
CA LYS A 220 0.66 2.33 14.35
C LYS A 220 0.24 3.17 15.54
N SER A 221 0.79 4.37 15.68
CA SER A 221 0.53 5.23 16.83
C SER A 221 -0.83 5.94 16.76
N THR A 222 -1.28 6.27 15.55
CA THR A 222 -2.53 7.03 15.33
C THR A 222 -3.68 6.16 14.85
N SER A 223 -3.44 4.85 14.65
CA SER A 223 -4.42 3.94 14.02
C SER A 223 -4.93 4.49 12.67
N SER A 224 -4.04 5.17 11.94
CA SER A 224 -4.28 5.65 10.58
C SER A 224 -4.00 4.54 9.56
N ASN A 225 -4.25 4.81 8.29
CA ASN A 225 -3.85 3.96 7.15
C ASN A 225 -2.94 4.79 6.25
N ILE A 226 -1.72 5.06 6.72
CA ILE A 226 -0.78 5.96 6.06
C ILE A 226 -0.19 5.25 4.84
N VAL A 227 -0.52 5.78 3.66
CA VAL A 227 -0.13 5.20 2.37
C VAL A 227 0.88 6.04 1.61
N ALA A 228 1.23 7.21 2.11
CA ALA A 228 2.33 8.00 1.59
C ALA A 228 2.92 8.88 2.70
N CYS A 229 4.14 9.35 2.50
CA CYS A 229 4.69 10.40 3.33
C CYS A 229 5.58 11.37 2.57
N GLY A 230 5.55 12.62 2.99
CA GLY A 230 6.33 13.72 2.44
C GLY A 230 6.95 14.60 3.51
N GLN A 231 7.75 15.57 3.09
CA GLN A 231 8.24 16.64 3.95
C GLN A 231 8.01 17.98 3.24
N ARG A 232 7.64 19.00 4.01
CA ARG A 232 7.60 20.37 3.48
C ARG A 232 8.99 20.95 3.35
N PHE A 233 9.21 21.70 2.29
CA PHE A 233 10.38 22.52 2.09
C PHE A 233 9.95 23.82 1.41
N TYR A 234 10.77 24.86 1.58
CA TYR A 234 10.51 26.15 0.93
C TYR A 234 11.29 26.19 -0.38
N ASP A 235 10.57 26.18 -1.51
CA ASP A 235 11.16 26.27 -2.84
C ASP A 235 11.33 27.73 -3.24
N ILE A 236 12.57 28.15 -3.52
CA ILE A 236 12.91 29.53 -3.85
C ILE A 236 13.04 29.64 -5.38
N PHE A 237 12.07 30.29 -6.01
CA PHE A 237 12.11 30.54 -7.46
C PHE A 237 12.85 31.83 -7.84
N ASP A 238 12.98 32.81 -6.94
CA ASP A 238 13.88 33.96 -7.10
C ASP A 238 14.88 34.07 -5.94
N PRO A 239 16.13 33.61 -6.14
CA PRO A 239 17.17 33.68 -5.12
C PRO A 239 17.58 35.10 -4.70
N HIS A 240 17.27 36.12 -5.50
CA HIS A 240 17.65 37.50 -5.21
C HIS A 240 16.67 38.21 -4.28
N THR A 241 15.38 37.91 -4.41
CA THR A 241 14.33 38.44 -3.53
C THR A 241 14.06 37.51 -2.34
N GLY A 242 14.39 36.22 -2.48
CA GLY A 242 13.98 35.18 -1.54
C GLY A 242 12.52 34.77 -1.74
N ASP A 243 11.90 35.18 -2.86
CA ASP A 243 10.54 34.78 -3.17
C ASP A 243 10.49 33.28 -3.48
N GLY A 244 9.52 32.63 -2.85
CA GLY A 244 9.35 31.20 -2.86
C GLY A 244 8.00 30.79 -2.30
N GLU A 245 7.74 29.50 -2.32
CA GLU A 245 6.52 28.91 -1.77
C GLU A 245 6.81 27.63 -1.00
N TRP A 246 5.90 27.27 -0.09
CA TRP A 246 6.03 26.03 0.67
C TRP A 246 5.44 24.87 -0.10
N ILE A 247 6.29 23.98 -0.59
CA ILE A 247 5.87 22.78 -1.33
C ILE A 247 6.09 21.56 -0.45
N THR A 248 5.27 20.53 -0.62
CA THR A 248 5.52 19.21 -0.02
C THR A 248 6.11 18.26 -1.04
N LYS A 249 7.29 17.71 -0.75
CA LYS A 249 7.90 16.63 -1.54
C LYS A 249 7.55 15.28 -0.95
N ILE A 250 7.03 14.38 -1.77
CA ILE A 250 6.67 13.01 -1.37
C ILE A 250 7.88 12.11 -1.54
N TYR A 251 8.28 11.44 -0.47
CA TYR A 251 9.46 10.56 -0.44
C TYR A 251 9.11 9.08 -0.52
N TRP A 252 7.87 8.74 -0.16
CA TRP A 252 7.37 7.39 -0.26
C TRP A 252 5.88 7.39 -0.58
N LYS A 253 5.50 6.52 -1.51
CA LYS A 253 4.13 6.16 -1.83
C LYS A 253 4.01 4.66 -1.75
N HIS A 254 2.93 4.18 -1.17
CA HIS A 254 2.64 2.76 -1.14
C HIS A 254 2.43 2.26 -2.58
N PRO A 255 3.05 1.14 -3.01
CA PRO A 255 3.06 0.73 -4.42
C PRO A 255 1.66 0.57 -5.05
N VAL A 256 0.66 0.27 -4.23
CA VAL A 256 -0.74 0.09 -4.66
C VAL A 256 -1.39 1.38 -5.14
N ILE A 257 -0.98 2.53 -4.59
CA ILE A 257 -1.61 3.84 -4.85
C ILE A 257 -0.66 4.82 -5.55
N GLU A 258 0.52 4.36 -5.96
CA GLU A 258 1.61 5.18 -6.51
C GLU A 258 1.19 6.13 -7.66
N ASN A 259 0.21 5.73 -8.47
CA ASN A 259 -0.29 6.52 -9.61
C ASN A 259 -1.34 7.59 -9.22
N TYR A 260 -1.76 7.63 -7.95
CA TYR A 260 -2.81 8.55 -7.49
C TYR A 260 -2.27 9.77 -6.74
N ILE A 261 -0.98 9.78 -6.38
CA ILE A 261 -0.34 10.87 -5.64
C ILE A 261 0.91 11.26 -6.40
N ASP A 262 1.03 12.54 -6.73
CA ASP A 262 2.19 13.10 -7.39
C ASP A 262 3.41 13.17 -6.46
N ASP A 263 4.60 13.34 -7.03
CA ASP A 263 5.83 13.43 -6.24
C ASP A 263 5.95 14.76 -5.47
N TYR A 264 5.15 15.75 -5.87
CA TYR A 264 5.01 17.04 -5.19
C TYR A 264 3.53 17.31 -5.02
N ILE A 265 3.15 17.79 -3.83
CA ILE A 265 1.79 18.27 -3.55
C ILE A 265 1.88 19.69 -3.04
N ASP A 266 1.08 20.57 -3.62
CA ASP A 266 0.81 21.88 -3.05
C ASP A 266 -0.37 21.73 -2.10
N VAL A 267 -0.10 21.87 -0.81
CA VAL A 267 -1.12 21.77 0.22
C VAL A 267 -0.93 22.96 1.13
N ASP A 268 -1.87 23.89 1.07
CA ASP A 268 -1.88 25.03 1.96
C ASP A 268 -2.34 24.62 3.36
N LEU A 269 -1.39 24.11 4.16
CA LEU A 269 -1.65 23.76 5.56
C LEU A 269 -2.07 24.98 6.39
N SER A 270 -1.84 26.23 5.95
CA SER A 270 -2.24 27.42 6.72
C SER A 270 -3.75 27.61 6.76
N VAL A 271 -4.48 27.03 5.81
CA VAL A 271 -5.95 27.04 5.74
C VAL A 271 -6.56 25.89 6.57
N LEU A 272 -5.74 24.92 6.99
CA LEU A 272 -6.19 23.76 7.75
C LEU A 272 -6.22 23.99 9.27
N TYR A 273 -5.80 25.17 9.75
CA TYR A 273 -5.74 25.57 11.16
C TYR A 273 -6.76 26.67 11.52
#